data_AF-A0AA37H863-F1
#
_entry.id   AF-A0AA37H863-F1
#
_cell.length_a   1.000
_cell.length_b   1.000
_cell.length_c   1.000
_cell.angle_alpha   90.00
_cell.angle_beta   90.00
_cell.angle_gamma   90.00
#
_symmetry.space_group_name_H-M   'P 1'
#
loop_
_entity.id
_entity.type
_entity.pdbx_description
1 polymer ?
#
loop_
_entity_poly.entity_id
_entity_poly.type
_entity_poly.pdbx_seq_one_letter_code
_entity_poly.pdbx_strand_id
1 'polypeptide(L)'
;MPPREVPLAPADPVPEGRIVLLLHLDDLTSESLPLDASQVARVGGLIASVEAAAEPVRAADAAAMADAVARAGAHFGCPAGPVQDGWAGGLPVVTPWGPVGPSAEALPAGCHRIRRDWDERAWPLSNRGCSRLRSAIPKMRAP
;
A
#
# COMPACT_ATOMS: atom_id res chain seq x y z
N MET A 1 -6.27 21.30 -22.59
CA MET A 1 -5.65 20.05 -23.09
C MET A 1 -6.03 18.96 -22.10
N PRO A 2 -6.65 17.83 -22.50
CA PRO A 2 -6.93 16.76 -21.55
C PRO A 2 -5.62 16.17 -21.00
N PRO A 3 -5.61 15.66 -19.76
CA PRO A 3 -4.45 14.96 -19.23
C PRO A 3 -4.07 13.79 -20.14
N ARG A 4 -2.77 13.64 -20.42
CA ARG A 4 -2.24 12.59 -21.28
C ARG A 4 -2.16 11.29 -20.49
N GLU A 5 -2.66 10.19 -21.05
CA GLU A 5 -2.42 8.86 -20.52
C GLU A 5 -0.91 8.57 -20.55
N VAL A 6 -0.33 8.35 -19.38
CA VAL A 6 1.08 7.96 -19.21
C VAL A 6 1.13 6.51 -18.71
N PRO A 7 2.09 5.70 -19.18
CA PRO A 7 2.31 4.38 -18.61
C PRO A 7 2.55 4.46 -17.11
N LEU A 8 2.03 3.49 -16.36
CA LEU A 8 2.32 3.39 -14.95
C LEU A 8 3.82 3.09 -14.76
N ALA A 9 4.43 3.74 -13.78
CA ALA A 9 5.81 3.42 -13.41
C ALA A 9 5.92 1.94 -13.00
N PRO A 10 7.04 1.26 -13.30
CA PRO A 10 7.32 -0.08 -12.80
C PRO A 10 7.20 -0.12 -11.26
N ALA A 11 6.75 -1.25 -10.72
CA ALA A 11 6.81 -1.49 -9.29
C ALA A 11 8.27 -1.65 -8.84
N ASP A 12 8.54 -1.28 -7.59
CA ASP A 12 9.87 -1.51 -7.02
C ASP A 12 10.07 -3.00 -6.73
N PRO A 13 11.29 -3.53 -6.85
CA PRO A 13 11.59 -4.88 -6.40
C PRO A 13 11.44 -4.97 -4.88
N VAL A 14 10.94 -6.12 -4.42
CA VAL A 14 10.86 -6.45 -3.00
C VAL A 14 12.27 -6.73 -2.48
N PRO A 15 12.75 -6.00 -1.44
CA PRO A 15 14.07 -6.26 -0.87
C PRO A 15 14.16 -7.64 -0.22
N GLU A 16 15.26 -8.35 -0.45
CA GLU A 16 15.53 -9.60 0.26
C GLU A 16 15.86 -9.36 1.75
N GLY A 17 15.50 -10.32 2.61
CA GLY A 17 15.86 -10.28 4.02
C GLY A 17 14.91 -9.44 4.88
N ARG A 18 15.43 -8.81 5.94
CA ARG A 18 14.60 -8.13 6.94
C ARG A 18 14.14 -6.76 6.44
N ILE A 19 12.84 -6.53 6.47
CA ILE A 19 12.22 -5.26 6.07
C ILE A 19 11.26 -4.76 7.14
N VAL A 20 10.81 -3.52 7.00
CA VAL A 20 9.70 -2.97 7.78
C VAL A 20 8.56 -2.60 6.85
N LEU A 21 7.34 -2.96 7.25
CA LEU A 21 6.14 -2.79 6.41
C LEU A 21 5.34 -1.57 6.86
N LEU A 22 5.20 -0.60 5.96
CA LEU A 22 4.44 0.62 6.15
C LEU A 22 3.07 0.49 5.49
N LEU A 23 2.00 0.71 6.25
CA LEU A 23 0.62 0.77 5.76
C LEU A 23 0.15 2.22 5.65
N HIS A 24 -0.72 2.48 4.71
CA HIS A 24 -1.39 3.77 4.51
C HIS A 24 -2.87 3.57 4.14
N LEU A 25 -3.67 4.62 4.22
CA LEU A 25 -5.13 4.52 4.07
C LEU A 25 -5.59 4.03 2.68
N ASP A 26 -4.80 4.27 1.63
CA ASP A 26 -5.17 3.82 0.28
C ASP A 26 -5.09 2.29 0.12
N ASP A 27 -4.39 1.57 1.01
CA ASP A 27 -4.30 0.11 0.99
C ASP A 27 -4.05 -0.48 2.39
N LEU A 28 -5.10 -1.09 2.94
CA LEU A 28 -5.11 -1.70 4.27
C LEU A 28 -5.04 -3.24 4.26
N THR A 29 -4.72 -3.86 3.11
CA THR A 29 -4.74 -5.34 2.95
C THR A 29 -3.34 -5.88 2.65
N SER A 30 -2.42 -5.74 3.60
CA SER A 30 -1.02 -6.14 3.41
C SER A 30 -0.77 -7.65 3.24
N GLU A 31 -1.69 -8.50 3.70
CA GLU A 31 -1.57 -9.96 3.73
C GLU A 31 -1.51 -10.59 2.33
N SER A 32 -1.83 -9.79 1.32
CA SER A 32 -1.80 -10.17 -0.09
C SER A 32 -0.61 -9.61 -0.86
N LEU A 33 0.29 -8.87 -0.20
CA LEU A 33 1.50 -8.39 -0.83
C LEU A 33 2.47 -9.55 -1.08
N PRO A 34 3.17 -9.58 -2.23
CA PRO A 34 4.13 -10.62 -2.57
C PRO A 34 5.45 -10.42 -1.81
N LEU A 35 5.45 -10.64 -0.49
CA LEU A 35 6.59 -10.40 0.39
C LEU A 35 7.39 -11.68 0.72
N ASP A 36 7.22 -12.75 -0.05
CA ASP A 36 7.77 -14.08 0.25
C ASP A 36 9.31 -14.11 0.36
N ALA A 37 9.99 -13.17 -0.32
CA ALA A 37 11.45 -13.03 -0.27
C ALA A 37 11.95 -12.26 0.97
N SER A 38 11.05 -11.73 1.79
CA SER A 38 11.38 -10.87 2.92
C SER A 38 10.84 -11.42 4.24
N GLN A 39 11.47 -10.99 5.33
CA GLN A 39 10.96 -11.15 6.69
C GLN A 39 10.49 -9.80 7.21
N VAL A 40 9.18 -9.66 7.43
CA VAL A 40 8.61 -8.44 8.04
C VAL A 40 9.02 -8.37 9.52
N ALA A 41 9.89 -7.43 9.86
CA ALA A 41 10.39 -7.26 11.22
C ALA A 41 9.43 -6.46 12.12
N ARG A 42 8.56 -5.64 11.52
CA ARG A 42 7.54 -4.81 12.18
C ARG A 42 6.59 -4.20 11.15
N VAL A 43 5.40 -3.83 11.61
CA VAL A 43 4.38 -3.10 10.84
C VAL A 43 4.13 -1.72 11.43
N GLY A 44 3.98 -0.72 10.56
CA GLY A 44 3.80 0.68 10.91
C GLY A 44 2.59 1.25 10.18
N GLY A 45 1.68 1.90 10.89
CA GLY A 45 0.55 2.63 10.29
C GLY A 45 0.85 4.12 10.11
N LEU A 46 0.68 4.64 8.89
CA LEU A 46 0.78 6.06 8.56
C LEU A 46 -0.59 6.59 8.12
N ILE A 47 -1.13 7.54 8.88
CA ILE A 47 -2.36 8.24 8.54
C ILE A 47 -1.98 9.60 7.94
N ALA A 48 -2.29 9.78 6.66
CA ALA A 48 -2.24 11.06 5.98
C ALA A 48 -3.65 11.37 5.48
N SER A 49 -4.37 12.21 6.22
CA SER A 49 -5.70 12.69 5.85
C SER A 49 -5.60 14.12 5.33
N VAL A 50 -6.56 14.54 4.52
CA VAL A 50 -6.69 15.96 4.13
C VAL A 50 -6.93 16.82 5.38
N GLU A 51 -6.23 17.95 5.50
CA GLU A 51 -6.22 18.80 6.70
C GLU A 51 -7.63 19.28 7.11
N ALA A 52 -8.53 19.45 6.15
CA ALA A 52 -9.92 19.86 6.37
C ALA A 52 -10.91 18.70 6.61
N ALA A 53 -10.42 17.47 6.87
CA ALA A 53 -11.29 16.33 7.12
C ALA A 53 -12.13 16.53 8.40
N ALA A 54 -13.45 16.32 8.30
CA ALA A 54 -14.35 16.38 9.43
C ALA A 54 -14.01 15.30 10.47
N GLU A 55 -14.30 15.56 11.75
CA GLU A 55 -14.02 14.64 12.86
C GLU A 55 -14.45 13.18 12.61
N PRO A 56 -15.66 12.90 12.09
CA PRO A 56 -16.07 11.52 11.84
C PRO A 56 -15.19 10.79 10.82
N VAL A 57 -14.66 11.51 9.83
CA VAL A 57 -13.76 10.94 8.81
C VAL A 57 -12.43 10.57 9.45
N ARG A 58 -11.84 11.48 10.25
CA ARG A 58 -10.57 11.19 10.93
C ARG A 58 -10.70 10.03 11.92
N ALA A 59 -11.84 9.94 12.62
CA ALA A 59 -12.11 8.82 13.53
C ALA A 59 -12.24 7.49 12.78
N ALA A 60 -12.87 7.49 11.60
CA ALA A 60 -12.96 6.31 10.74
C ALA A 60 -11.58 5.90 10.20
N ASP A 61 -10.76 6.84 9.73
CA ASP A 61 -9.39 6.60 9.28
C ASP A 61 -8.54 5.96 10.39
N ALA A 62 -8.62 6.50 11.61
CA ALA A 62 -7.91 5.97 12.77
C ALA A 62 -8.36 4.55 13.13
N ALA A 63 -9.67 4.28 13.11
CA ALA A 63 -10.21 2.95 13.38
C ALA A 63 -9.79 1.93 12.31
N ALA A 64 -9.87 2.31 11.03
CA ALA A 64 -9.47 1.46 9.91
C ALA A 64 -7.97 1.13 9.95
N MET A 65 -7.12 2.12 10.24
CA MET A 65 -5.68 1.91 10.39
C MET A 65 -5.36 1.00 11.58
N ALA A 66 -6.01 1.21 12.74
CA ALA A 66 -5.78 0.39 13.92
C ALA A 66 -6.14 -1.08 13.66
N ASP A 67 -7.26 -1.34 12.99
CA ASP A 67 -7.67 -2.68 12.56
C ASP A 67 -6.63 -3.31 11.60
N ALA A 68 -6.22 -2.56 10.57
CA ALA A 68 -5.27 -3.05 9.57
C ALA A 68 -3.91 -3.39 10.17
N VAL A 69 -3.37 -2.53 11.03
CA VAL A 69 -2.10 -2.74 11.72
C VAL A 69 -2.18 -3.95 12.66
N ALA A 70 -3.28 -4.12 13.40
CA ALA A 70 -3.48 -5.27 14.28
C ALA A 70 -3.53 -6.58 13.47
N ARG A 71 -4.29 -6.62 12.38
CA ARG A 71 -4.40 -7.78 11.50
C ARG A 71 -3.06 -8.13 10.84
N ALA A 72 -2.34 -7.13 10.34
CA ALA A 72 -1.02 -7.31 9.76
C ALA A 72 0.00 -7.82 10.79
N GLY A 73 0.01 -7.25 12.01
CA GLY A 73 0.85 -7.74 13.10
C GLY A 73 0.60 -9.19 13.45
N ALA A 74 -0.66 -9.61 13.48
CA ALA A 74 -1.05 -11.01 13.70
C ALA A 74 -0.64 -11.91 12.53
N HIS A 75 -0.81 -11.46 11.28
CA HIS A 75 -0.46 -12.21 10.08
C HIS A 75 1.06 -12.45 9.96
N PHE A 76 1.87 -11.41 10.20
CA PHE A 76 3.33 -11.48 10.08
C PHE A 76 4.04 -11.89 11.40
N GLY A 77 3.31 -11.99 12.52
CA GLY A 77 3.87 -12.39 13.81
C GLY A 77 4.92 -11.41 14.36
N CYS A 78 4.74 -10.10 14.15
CA CYS A 78 5.71 -9.08 14.52
C CYS A 78 5.07 -7.88 15.23
N PRO A 79 5.87 -7.00 15.89
CA PRO A 79 5.35 -5.79 16.51
C PRO A 79 4.68 -4.88 15.47
N ALA A 80 3.51 -4.35 15.81
CA ALA A 80 2.70 -3.52 14.93
C ALA A 80 2.14 -2.31 15.70
N GLY A 81 2.16 -1.12 15.10
CA GLY A 81 1.67 0.10 15.73
C GLY A 81 1.70 1.32 14.81
N PRO A 82 1.36 2.51 15.31
CA PRO A 82 1.56 3.75 14.57
C PRO A 82 3.05 4.00 14.31
N VAL A 83 3.37 4.62 13.18
CA VAL A 83 4.75 5.06 12.88
C VAL A 83 5.16 6.16 13.86
N GLN A 84 6.42 6.08 14.31
CA GLN A 84 7.09 7.07 15.15
C GLN A 84 8.49 7.36 14.60
N ASP A 85 9.16 8.39 15.12
CA ASP A 85 10.52 8.72 14.72
C ASP A 85 11.48 7.53 14.94
N GLY A 86 12.28 7.24 13.92
CA GLY A 86 13.23 6.12 13.95
C GLY A 86 12.58 4.73 13.91
N TRP A 87 11.26 4.62 13.70
CA TRP A 87 10.53 3.35 13.71
C TRP A 87 11.14 2.28 12.78
N ALA A 88 11.65 2.71 11.62
CA ALA A 88 12.28 1.81 10.64
C ALA A 88 13.59 1.18 11.12
N GLY A 89 14.29 1.79 12.10
CA GLY A 89 15.52 1.24 12.68
C GLY A 89 16.64 0.98 11.67
N GLY A 90 16.66 1.70 10.54
CA GLY A 90 17.64 1.51 9.47
C GLY A 90 17.34 0.35 8.50
N LEU A 91 16.24 -0.36 8.68
CA LEU A 91 15.79 -1.40 7.74
C LEU A 91 15.09 -0.79 6.52
N PRO A 92 15.11 -1.47 5.35
CA PRO A 92 14.37 -1.03 4.17
C PRO A 92 12.86 -0.92 4.47
N VAL A 93 12.27 0.21 4.07
CA VAL A 93 10.83 0.45 4.22
C VAL A 93 10.12 -0.04 2.97
N VAL A 94 9.15 -0.92 3.15
CA VAL A 94 8.30 -1.48 2.09
C VAL A 94 6.86 -1.03 2.33
N THR A 95 6.14 -0.67 1.29
CA THR A 95 4.74 -0.20 1.36
C THR A 95 3.95 -0.73 0.18
N PRO A 96 2.62 -0.94 0.31
CA PRO A 96 1.77 -1.09 -0.87
C PRO A 96 1.91 0.08 -1.84
N TRP A 97 1.54 -0.16 -3.10
CA TRP A 97 1.58 0.86 -4.13
C TRP A 97 0.52 1.95 -3.91
N GLY A 98 0.95 3.13 -3.46
CA GLY A 98 0.17 4.37 -3.44
C GLY A 98 0.69 5.37 -4.49
N PRO A 99 0.05 5.54 -5.66
CA PRO A 99 0.61 6.36 -6.74
C PRO A 99 0.40 7.86 -6.53
N VAL A 100 -0.70 8.28 -5.91
CA VAL A 100 -1.13 9.68 -5.79
C VAL A 100 -1.93 9.90 -4.51
N GLY A 101 -2.04 11.16 -4.07
CA GLY A 101 -2.87 11.55 -2.94
C GLY A 101 -2.08 11.71 -1.63
N PRO A 102 -2.77 12.06 -0.53
CA PRO A 102 -2.13 12.37 0.75
C PRO A 102 -1.22 11.26 1.27
N SER A 103 -1.68 10.00 1.13
CA SER A 103 -0.89 8.81 1.47
C SER A 103 0.44 8.80 0.72
N ALA A 104 0.42 8.97 -0.61
CA ALA A 104 1.60 8.92 -1.46
C ALA A 104 2.58 10.08 -1.22
N GLU A 105 2.08 11.25 -0.86
CA GLU A 105 2.86 12.45 -0.53
C GLU A 105 3.53 12.35 0.85
N ALA A 106 2.94 11.61 1.79
CA ALA A 106 3.48 11.41 3.13
C ALA A 106 4.48 10.26 3.25
N LEU A 107 4.65 9.45 2.19
CA LEU A 107 5.58 8.31 2.22
C LEU A 107 7.04 8.76 2.40
N PRO A 108 7.85 8.03 3.19
CA PRO A 108 9.26 8.35 3.35
C PRO A 108 10.00 8.18 2.02
N ALA A 109 10.99 9.04 1.80
CA ALA A 109 11.86 8.94 0.63
C ALA A 109 12.60 7.59 0.62
N GLY A 110 12.66 6.96 -0.56
CA GLY A 110 13.36 5.68 -0.74
C GLY A 110 12.61 4.44 -0.22
N CYS A 111 11.32 4.56 0.13
CA CYS A 111 10.50 3.36 0.34
C CYS A 111 10.27 2.58 -0.96
N HIS A 112 10.20 1.25 -0.84
CA HIS A 112 9.87 0.35 -1.92
C HIS A 112 8.36 0.20 -2.04
N ARG A 113 7.79 0.65 -3.16
CA ARG A 113 6.35 0.57 -3.45
C ARG A 113 6.06 -0.72 -4.20
N ILE A 114 5.44 -1.66 -3.50
CA ILE A 114 5.18 -3.00 -4.01
C ILE A 114 3.79 -3.08 -4.60
N ARG A 115 3.70 -3.70 -5.78
CA ARG A 115 2.46 -3.95 -6.48
C ARG A 115 2.19 -5.44 -6.52
N ARG A 116 0.93 -5.83 -6.35
CA ARG A 116 0.51 -7.23 -6.46
C ARG A 116 0.42 -7.63 -7.92
N ASP A 117 0.56 -8.91 -8.21
CA ASP A 117 0.50 -9.41 -9.59
C ASP A 117 -0.82 -9.09 -10.28
N TRP A 118 -1.94 -9.11 -9.54
CA TRP A 118 -3.23 -8.75 -10.11
C TRP A 118 -3.35 -7.25 -10.37
N ASP A 119 -2.71 -6.40 -9.57
CA ASP A 119 -2.68 -4.96 -9.80
C ASP A 119 -1.86 -4.65 -11.06
N GLU A 120 -0.73 -5.35 -11.26
CA GLU A 120 0.09 -5.26 -12.48
C GLU A 120 -0.70 -5.64 -13.73
N ARG A 121 -1.50 -6.72 -13.66
CA ARG A 121 -2.36 -7.15 -14.78
C ARG A 121 -3.56 -6.22 -15.01
N ALA A 122 -4.16 -5.71 -13.93
CA ALA A 122 -5.39 -4.93 -14.00
C ALA A 122 -5.15 -3.50 -14.48
N TRP A 123 -4.05 -2.87 -14.05
CA TRP A 123 -3.83 -1.44 -14.28
C TRP A 123 -3.86 -1.02 -15.75
N PRO A 124 -3.20 -1.72 -16.70
CA PRO A 124 -3.25 -1.37 -18.12
C PRO A 124 -4.67 -1.41 -18.73
N LEU A 125 -5.58 -2.14 -18.10
CA LEU A 125 -6.97 -2.29 -18.53
C LEU A 125 -7.91 -1.25 -17.91
N SER A 126 -7.43 -0.49 -16.91
CA SER A 126 -8.19 0.50 -16.13
C SER A 126 -8.16 1.92 -16.74
N ASN A 127 -7.94 2.04 -18.05
CA ASN A 127 -7.83 3.32 -18.76
C ASN A 127 -9.16 3.99 -19.14
N ARG A 128 -10.30 3.30 -18.99
CA ARG A 128 -11.63 3.81 -19.40
C ARG A 128 -12.72 3.49 -18.37
N GLY A 129 -12.40 3.69 -17.09
CA GLY A 129 -13.31 3.45 -15.98
C GLY A 129 -13.56 1.98 -15.68
N CYS A 130 -14.46 1.71 -14.73
CA CYS A 130 -14.62 0.39 -14.13
C CYS A 130 -15.30 -0.66 -15.05
N SER A 131 -16.13 -0.26 -16.02
CA SER A 131 -16.86 -1.19 -16.88
C SER A 131 -15.94 -2.01 -17.80
N ARG A 132 -14.86 -1.40 -18.29
CA ARG A 132 -13.88 -2.10 -19.14
C ARG A 132 -13.08 -3.10 -18.33
N LEU A 133 -12.62 -2.70 -17.14
CA LEU A 133 -11.93 -3.59 -16.22
C LEU A 133 -12.82 -4.78 -15.85
N ARG A 134 -14.09 -4.54 -15.49
CA ARG A 134 -15.06 -5.60 -15.16
C ARG A 134 -15.14 -6.67 -16.24
N SER A 135 -15.18 -6.27 -17.51
CA SER A 135 -15.24 -7.19 -18.65
C SER A 135 -13.94 -8.00 -18.85
N ALA A 136 -12.80 -7.50 -18.36
CA ALA A 136 -11.51 -8.16 -18.43
C ALA A 136 -11.21 -9.10 -17.25
N ILE A 137 -11.86 -8.91 -16.09
CA ILE A 137 -11.62 -9.73 -14.87
C ILE A 137 -11.63 -11.24 -15.12
N PRO A 138 -12.61 -11.82 -15.86
CA PRO A 138 -12.60 -13.26 -16.10
C PRO A 138 -11.33 -13.78 -16.77
N LYS A 139 -10.73 -12.97 -17.66
CA LYS A 139 -9.51 -13.33 -18.40
C LYS A 139 -8.25 -13.16 -17.56
N MET A 140 -8.26 -12.27 -16.56
CA MET A 140 -7.12 -12.03 -15.65
C MET A 140 -7.00 -13.05 -14.52
N ARG A 141 -8.07 -13.83 -14.30
CA ARG A 141 -8.15 -14.92 -13.30
C ARG A 141 -7.84 -16.30 -13.90
N ALA A 142 -7.70 -16.40 -15.22
CA ALA A 142 -7.25 -17.63 -15.85
C ALA A 142 -5.78 -17.88 -15.45
N PRO A 143 -5.42 -19.13 -15.11
CA PRO A 143 -4.06 -19.50 -14.73
C PRO A 143 -3.04 -19.24 -15.84
#